data_AF-A0A0H2UV79-F1
#
_entry.id   AF-A0A0H2UV79-F1
#
_cell.length_a   1.000
_cell.length_b   1.000
_cell.length_c   1.000
_cell.angle_alpha   90.00
_cell.angle_beta   90.00
_cell.angle_gamma   90.00
#
_symmetry.space_group_name_H-M   'P 1'
#
loop_
_entity.id
_entity.type
_entity.pdbx_description
1 polymer ?
#
loop_
_entity_poly.entity_id
_entity_poly.type
_entity_poly.pdbx_seq_one_letter_code
_entity_poly.pdbx_strand_id
1 'polypeptide(L)'
;MTKILTALDGKNQLISLVTQPISTKPPFRCPACKSPVRLRQGTIRRSHFAHVQLAHCQFQAENESEEHLTLKAKLYTSLVRTEAVCIEKYLPELQQIADLWMNDKLALEIQCSPLPVERLKKRTKAYQEKGYPVRWLLGRKLWLNTHLTALQKQFLYFSSSLGFHLWELDAAANLLRLKYLIHEDLFGKVSYLTKTISLDHNIMEMFRLPYQQEILYSYQKKMTVNLSKRIQRALLARHPKWLRRQEKAYLSGYNLLMLTTDAFYPQWRPVQSSSGFCQIEGNLRPYYESFKVYYKKEKDKKVQTLFSPKYYVKMDSNRK
;
A
#
# COMPACT_ATOMS: atom_id res chain seq x y z
N MET A 1 17.20 -18.09 7.76
CA MET A 1 18.40 -17.23 7.83
C MET A 1 18.07 -15.98 7.07
N THR A 2 18.21 -14.81 7.68
CA THR A 2 17.98 -13.51 7.03
C THR A 2 18.94 -13.37 5.86
N LYS A 3 18.37 -13.15 4.68
CA LYS A 3 19.09 -12.94 3.42
C LYS A 3 19.17 -11.45 3.18
N ILE A 4 20.34 -10.97 2.78
CA ILE A 4 20.58 -9.56 2.41
C ILE A 4 21.41 -9.51 1.13
N LEU A 5 21.31 -8.43 0.37
CA LEU A 5 22.05 -8.21 -0.88
C LEU A 5 23.33 -7.41 -0.69
N THR A 6 23.53 -6.82 0.49
CA THR A 6 24.71 -6.02 0.84
C THR A 6 25.50 -6.59 2.00
N ALA A 7 26.80 -6.33 2.03
CA ALA A 7 27.69 -6.66 3.14
C ALA A 7 28.82 -5.64 3.25
N LEU A 8 29.53 -5.63 4.38
CA LEU A 8 30.82 -4.97 4.53
C LEU A 8 31.92 -5.98 4.25
N ASP A 9 32.93 -5.59 3.47
CA ASP A 9 34.12 -6.39 3.23
C ASP A 9 35.14 -6.27 4.38
N GLY A 10 36.31 -6.92 4.24
CA GLY A 10 37.39 -6.86 5.23
C GLY A 10 38.00 -5.47 5.45
N LYS A 11 37.77 -4.53 4.53
CA LYS A 11 38.16 -3.11 4.62
C LYS A 11 37.02 -2.22 5.13
N ASN A 12 35.92 -2.82 5.57
CA ASN A 12 34.72 -2.12 6.05
C ASN A 12 34.02 -1.29 4.94
N GLN A 13 34.23 -1.65 3.67
CA GLN A 13 33.56 -1.03 2.52
C GLN A 13 32.25 -1.77 2.20
N LEU A 14 31.20 -1.02 1.87
CA LEU A 14 29.90 -1.60 1.52
C LEU A 14 29.95 -2.18 0.11
N ILE A 15 29.72 -3.48 0.00
CA ILE A 15 29.60 -4.22 -1.26
C ILE A 15 28.14 -4.64 -1.49
N SER A 16 27.71 -4.66 -2.75
CA SER A 16 26.37 -5.04 -3.16
C SER A 16 26.40 -6.09 -4.25
N LEU A 17 25.60 -7.14 -4.07
CA LEU A 17 25.39 -8.23 -5.04
C LEU A 17 24.58 -7.80 -6.26
N VAL A 18 24.02 -6.59 -6.26
CA VAL A 18 23.23 -6.05 -7.37
C VAL A 18 24.07 -5.19 -8.30
N THR A 19 25.10 -4.51 -7.78
CA THR A 19 25.85 -3.50 -8.52
C THR A 19 27.06 -4.06 -9.26
N GLN A 20 27.81 -4.98 -8.64
CA GLN A 20 29.07 -5.47 -9.19
C GLN A 20 29.29 -6.94 -8.82
N PRO A 21 29.97 -7.73 -9.67
CA PRO A 21 30.48 -9.03 -9.27
C PRO A 21 31.46 -8.86 -8.10
N ILE A 22 31.31 -9.69 -7.06
CA ILE A 22 32.15 -9.60 -5.86
C ILE A 22 33.57 -10.06 -6.22
N SER A 23 34.52 -9.13 -6.19
CA SER A 23 35.96 -9.41 -6.36
C SER A 23 36.71 -9.58 -5.03
N THR A 24 36.10 -9.14 -3.92
CA THR A 24 36.69 -9.20 -2.57
C THR A 24 36.47 -10.57 -1.93
N LYS A 25 37.50 -11.11 -1.29
CA LYS A 25 37.41 -12.34 -0.51
C LYS A 25 36.85 -12.06 0.91
N PRO A 26 36.23 -13.05 1.57
CA PRO A 26 35.83 -12.93 2.98
C PRO A 26 37.00 -12.50 3.89
N PRO A 27 36.74 -11.91 5.07
CA PRO A 27 35.46 -11.94 5.80
C PRO A 27 34.43 -10.91 5.32
N PHE A 28 33.15 -11.28 5.39
CA PHE A 28 32.02 -10.37 5.17
C PHE A 28 31.25 -10.15 6.47
N ARG A 29 30.75 -8.93 6.68
CA ARG A 29 30.00 -8.54 7.88
C ARG A 29 28.67 -7.88 7.50
N CYS A 30 27.63 -8.11 8.28
CA CYS A 30 26.35 -7.41 8.10
C CYS A 30 26.54 -5.89 8.32
N PRO A 31 26.01 -5.01 7.44
CA PRO A 31 26.18 -3.57 7.60
C PRO A 31 25.52 -3.02 8.88
N ALA A 32 24.51 -3.70 9.39
CA ALA A 32 23.70 -3.23 10.50
C ALA A 32 24.14 -3.78 11.87
N CYS A 33 24.31 -5.10 12.03
CA CYS A 33 24.76 -5.68 13.30
C CYS A 33 26.27 -5.96 13.37
N LYS A 34 27.00 -5.81 12.24
CA LYS A 34 28.43 -6.13 12.10
C LYS A 34 28.80 -7.60 12.37
N SER A 35 27.83 -8.49 12.56
CA SER A 35 28.07 -9.93 12.71
C SER A 35 28.53 -10.57 11.38
N PRO A 36 29.29 -11.69 11.42
CA PRO A 36 29.74 -12.38 10.23
C PRO A 36 28.59 -12.89 9.34
N VAL A 37 28.73 -12.68 8.03
CA VAL A 37 27.83 -13.24 7.01
C VAL A 37 28.62 -14.07 6.00
N ARG A 38 27.99 -15.07 5.40
CA ARG A 38 28.53 -15.90 4.32
C ARG A 38 27.81 -15.59 3.03
N LEU A 39 28.59 -15.43 1.96
CA LEU A 39 28.07 -15.37 0.60
C LEU A 39 27.55 -16.75 0.20
N ARG A 40 26.26 -16.84 -0.14
CA ARG A 40 25.63 -18.02 -0.73
C ARG A 40 25.45 -17.76 -2.22
N GLN A 41 26.20 -18.48 -3.04
CA GLN A 41 26.06 -18.50 -4.49
C GLN A 41 25.51 -19.85 -4.91
N GLY A 42 24.47 -19.84 -5.74
CA GLY A 42 23.89 -21.05 -6.31
C GLY A 42 23.45 -20.77 -7.74
N THR A 43 23.31 -21.83 -8.53
CA THR A 43 22.85 -21.75 -9.92
C THR A 43 21.35 -21.48 -10.04
N ILE A 44 20.57 -21.87 -9.01
CA ILE A 44 19.09 -21.78 -9.01
C ILE A 44 18.59 -20.56 -8.21
N ARG A 45 19.22 -20.25 -7.08
CA ARG A 45 18.79 -19.17 -6.17
C ARG A 45 19.67 -17.96 -6.34
N ARG A 46 19.09 -16.76 -6.22
CA ARG A 46 19.85 -15.52 -6.30
C ARG A 46 20.94 -15.51 -5.23
N SER A 47 22.14 -15.10 -5.63
CA SER A 47 23.23 -14.86 -4.69
C SER A 47 22.81 -13.87 -3.61
N HIS A 48 23.08 -14.21 -2.35
CA HIS A 48 22.78 -13.37 -1.19
C HIS A 48 23.78 -13.62 -0.07
N PHE A 49 23.89 -12.69 0.86
CA PHE A 49 24.60 -12.91 2.12
C PHE A 49 23.64 -13.47 3.17
N ALA A 50 24.11 -14.45 3.93
CA ALA A 50 23.37 -15.09 5.02
C ALA A 50 24.19 -15.06 6.31
N HIS A 51 23.58 -14.72 7.43
CA HIS A 51 24.25 -14.73 8.74
C HIS A 51 24.80 -16.12 9.08
N VAL A 52 26.05 -16.18 9.56
CA VAL A 52 26.74 -17.45 9.91
C VAL A 52 26.17 -18.07 11.17
N GLN A 53 25.93 -17.24 12.19
CA GLN A 53 25.24 -17.58 13.42
C GLN A 53 24.12 -16.55 13.60
N LEU A 54 22.96 -16.99 14.08
CA LEU A 54 21.78 -16.14 14.27
C LEU A 54 21.86 -15.25 15.53
N ALA A 55 23.06 -14.78 15.89
CA ALA A 55 23.25 -13.97 17.07
C ALA A 55 22.71 -12.54 16.84
N HIS A 56 21.65 -12.19 17.59
CA HIS A 56 21.16 -10.84 17.92
C HIS A 56 21.08 -9.80 16.78
N CYS A 57 20.84 -10.21 15.54
CA CYS A 57 20.54 -9.24 14.50
C CYS A 57 19.09 -8.77 14.68
N GLN A 58 18.87 -7.54 15.13
CA GLN A 58 17.52 -6.97 15.28
C GLN A 58 16.71 -6.96 13.97
N PHE A 59 17.38 -7.10 12.82
CA PHE A 59 16.80 -7.22 11.48
C PHE A 59 16.42 -8.66 11.10
N GLN A 60 16.58 -9.62 12.01
CA GLN A 60 16.31 -11.04 11.77
C GLN A 60 14.84 -11.35 11.47
N ALA A 61 13.92 -10.50 11.95
CA ALA A 61 12.48 -10.73 11.88
C ALA A 61 11.90 -10.64 10.46
N GLU A 62 12.74 -10.47 9.43
CA GLU A 62 12.38 -10.41 8.01
C GLU A 62 13.14 -11.53 7.29
N ASN A 63 12.59 -12.75 7.31
CA ASN A 63 13.07 -13.80 6.41
C ASN A 63 12.72 -13.38 4.98
N GLU A 64 13.62 -12.67 4.32
CA GLU A 64 13.43 -12.22 2.94
C GLU A 64 13.19 -13.43 2.01
N SER A 65 12.08 -13.38 1.28
CA SER A 65 11.73 -14.38 0.27
C SER A 65 12.53 -14.14 -1.01
N GLU A 66 12.61 -15.15 -1.88
CA GLU A 66 13.19 -14.96 -3.23
C GLU A 66 12.44 -13.87 -4.01
N GLU A 67 11.13 -13.74 -3.80
CA GLU A 67 10.31 -12.67 -4.37
C GLU A 67 10.80 -11.29 -3.91
N HIS A 68 11.04 -11.11 -2.61
CA HIS A 68 11.51 -9.84 -2.04
C HIS A 68 12.88 -9.46 -2.61
N LEU A 69 13.85 -10.38 -2.59
CA LEU A 69 15.19 -10.17 -3.17
C LEU A 69 15.13 -9.83 -4.67
N THR A 70 14.25 -10.50 -5.42
CA THR A 70 14.07 -10.27 -6.86
C THR A 70 13.50 -8.89 -7.12
N LEU A 71 12.44 -8.50 -6.41
CA LEU A 71 11.80 -7.19 -6.54
C LEU A 71 12.74 -6.06 -6.15
N LYS A 72 13.46 -6.21 -5.03
CA LYS A 72 14.43 -5.23 -4.54
C LYS A 72 15.49 -4.92 -5.58
N ALA A 73 16.08 -5.96 -6.16
CA ALA A 73 17.09 -5.79 -7.19
C ALA A 73 16.51 -5.20 -8.50
N LYS A 74 15.33 -5.66 -8.94
CA LYS A 74 14.68 -5.10 -10.14
C LYS A 74 14.40 -3.61 -9.98
N LEU A 75 13.88 -3.20 -8.82
CA LEU A 75 13.65 -1.79 -8.50
C LEU A 75 14.95 -0.99 -8.48
N TYR A 76 16.00 -1.51 -7.83
CA TYR A 76 17.32 -0.88 -7.86
C TYR A 76 17.81 -0.64 -9.30
N THR A 77 17.81 -1.69 -10.13
CA THR A 77 18.25 -1.63 -11.53
C THR A 77 17.44 -0.66 -12.37
N SER A 78 16.14 -0.52 -12.08
CA SER A 78 15.26 0.46 -12.72
C SER A 78 15.64 1.89 -12.34
N LEU A 79 15.76 2.15 -11.04
CA LEU A 79 15.83 3.49 -10.48
C LEU A 79 17.23 4.12 -10.57
N VAL A 80 18.29 3.31 -10.47
CA VAL A 80 19.68 3.81 -10.52
C VAL A 80 20.03 4.46 -11.86
N ARG A 81 19.23 4.22 -12.90
CA ARG A 81 19.41 4.82 -14.24
C ARG A 81 19.12 6.32 -14.26
N THR A 82 18.28 6.79 -13.34
CA THR A 82 17.77 8.17 -13.34
C THR A 82 17.87 8.87 -12.00
N GLU A 83 18.06 8.13 -10.90
CA GLU A 83 18.06 8.65 -9.54
C GLU A 83 19.28 8.11 -8.76
N ALA A 84 19.70 8.82 -7.70
CA ALA A 84 20.72 8.31 -6.79
C ALA A 84 20.06 7.29 -5.83
N VAL A 85 20.49 6.03 -5.88
CA VAL A 85 19.86 4.94 -5.11
C VAL A 85 20.91 4.18 -4.31
N CYS A 86 20.65 4.00 -3.02
CA CYS A 86 21.39 3.10 -2.15
C CYS A 86 20.48 1.93 -1.77
N ILE A 87 20.95 0.70 -1.98
CA ILE A 87 20.22 -0.52 -1.61
C ILE A 87 20.57 -0.92 -0.17
N GLU A 88 19.56 -1.35 0.60
CA GLU A 88 19.70 -1.78 1.99
C GLU A 88 20.44 -0.76 2.88
N LYS A 89 20.04 0.52 2.76
CA LYS A 89 20.64 1.59 3.53
C LYS A 89 20.25 1.44 5.00
N TYR A 90 21.25 1.19 5.84
CA TYR A 90 21.06 1.31 7.28
C TYR A 90 20.93 2.78 7.67
N LEU A 91 19.86 3.09 8.40
CA LEU A 91 19.51 4.40 8.95
C LEU A 91 19.62 4.30 10.49
N PRO A 92 20.79 4.62 11.08
CA PRO A 92 21.07 4.43 12.50
C PRO A 92 20.08 5.16 13.42
N GLU A 93 19.66 6.37 13.03
CA GLU A 93 18.71 7.21 13.76
C GLU A 93 17.30 6.63 13.83
N LEU A 94 16.97 5.69 12.93
CA LEU A 94 15.73 4.92 12.94
C LEU A 94 15.92 3.53 13.54
N GLN A 95 17.17 3.05 13.60
CA GLN A 95 17.52 1.65 13.78
C GLN A 95 16.81 0.74 12.76
N GLN A 96 16.70 1.21 11.50
CA GLN A 96 16.02 0.51 10.40
C GLN A 96 16.94 0.36 9.19
N ILE A 97 16.64 -0.61 8.32
CA ILE A 97 17.24 -0.73 7.00
C ILE A 97 16.13 -0.42 6.00
N ALA A 98 16.32 0.61 5.17
CA ALA A 98 15.45 0.86 4.03
C ALA A 98 15.85 -0.08 2.89
N ASP A 99 14.88 -0.78 2.29
CA ASP A 99 15.16 -1.66 1.15
C ASP A 99 15.85 -0.90 0.00
N LEU A 100 15.33 0.30 -0.31
CA LEU A 100 15.99 1.27 -1.19
C LEU A 100 15.88 2.67 -0.59
N TRP A 101 16.98 3.40 -0.62
CA TRP A 101 17.09 4.78 -0.18
C TRP A 101 17.44 5.65 -1.38
N MET A 102 16.58 6.61 -1.69
CA MET A 102 16.65 7.40 -2.91
C MET A 102 16.88 8.87 -2.62
N ASN A 103 17.82 9.48 -3.35
CA ASN A 103 18.13 10.92 -3.37
C ASN A 103 18.21 11.54 -1.96
N ASP A 104 18.75 10.77 -1.01
CA ASP A 104 18.87 11.15 0.39
C ASP A 104 17.59 11.64 1.06
N LYS A 105 16.43 11.16 0.59
CA LYS A 105 15.13 11.65 1.06
C LYS A 105 14.03 10.61 1.13
N LEU A 106 13.94 9.70 0.16
CA LEU A 106 12.80 8.79 0.02
C LEU A 106 13.21 7.34 0.35
N ALA A 107 12.53 6.74 1.31
CA ALA A 107 12.61 5.31 1.55
C ALA A 107 11.57 4.56 0.70
N LEU A 108 12.00 3.51 -0.01
CA LEU A 108 11.10 2.52 -0.58
C LEU A 108 11.22 1.24 0.26
N GLU A 109 10.08 0.68 0.62
CA GLU A 109 9.97 -0.53 1.44
C GLU A 109 9.15 -1.58 0.70
N ILE A 110 9.67 -2.79 0.59
CA ILE A 110 9.02 -3.88 -0.14
C ILE A 110 8.46 -4.87 0.88
N GLN A 111 7.15 -5.10 0.83
CA GLN A 111 6.50 -6.05 1.73
C GLN A 111 5.87 -7.19 0.94
N CYS A 112 6.45 -8.39 1.05
CA CYS A 112 5.95 -9.59 0.35
C CYS A 112 5.10 -10.52 1.23
N SER A 113 5.06 -10.31 2.55
CA SER A 113 4.31 -11.14 3.50
C SER A 113 3.53 -10.28 4.51
N PRO A 114 2.44 -10.78 5.08
CA PRO A 114 1.75 -10.06 6.15
C PRO A 114 2.66 -9.81 7.36
N LEU A 115 2.52 -8.64 7.98
CA LEU A 115 3.13 -8.29 9.26
C LEU A 115 2.07 -7.74 10.21
N PRO A 116 2.28 -7.78 11.55
CA PRO A 116 1.39 -7.15 12.49
C PRO A 116 1.21 -5.65 12.19
N VAL A 117 -0.02 -5.16 12.28
CA VAL A 117 -0.36 -3.74 12.02
C VAL A 117 0.49 -2.79 12.87
N GLU A 118 0.69 -3.10 14.15
CA GLU A 118 1.50 -2.27 15.05
C GLU A 118 2.97 -2.20 14.64
N ARG A 119 3.51 -3.29 14.05
CA ARG A 119 4.87 -3.29 13.52
C ARG A 119 4.98 -2.36 12.31
N LEU A 120 4.02 -2.43 11.37
CA LEU A 120 3.98 -1.53 10.21
C LEU A 120 3.87 -0.06 10.64
N LYS A 121 3.00 0.22 11.62
CA LYS A 121 2.83 1.57 12.18
C LYS A 121 4.11 2.08 12.80
N LYS A 122 4.76 1.27 13.65
CA LYS A 122 6.05 1.63 14.26
C LYS A 122 7.10 1.96 13.20
N ARG A 123 7.21 1.11 12.16
CA ARG A 123 8.19 1.32 11.07
C ARG A 123 7.92 2.60 10.28
N THR A 124 6.67 2.81 9.90
CA THR A 124 6.26 4.00 9.14
C THR A 124 6.46 5.28 9.95
N LYS A 125 6.04 5.26 11.23
CA LYS A 125 6.15 6.42 12.13
C LYS A 125 7.61 6.84 12.34
N ALA A 126 8.52 5.89 12.46
CA ALA A 126 9.95 6.19 12.58
C ALA A 126 10.47 7.00 11.39
N TYR A 127 10.07 6.66 10.15
CA TYR A 127 10.39 7.45 8.97
C TYR A 127 9.75 8.85 9.02
N GLN A 128 8.45 8.93 9.32
CA GLN A 128 7.69 10.19 9.37
C GLN A 128 8.25 11.17 10.40
N GLU A 129 8.62 10.69 11.61
CA GLU A 129 9.20 11.52 12.68
C GLU A 129 10.55 12.12 12.32
N LYS A 130 11.29 11.52 11.37
CA LYS A 130 12.54 12.07 10.83
C LYS A 130 12.33 12.88 9.54
N GLY A 131 11.08 13.07 9.11
CA GLY A 131 10.77 13.79 7.88
C GLY A 131 11.15 13.03 6.60
N TYR A 132 11.30 11.70 6.68
CA TYR A 132 11.57 10.84 5.53
C TYR A 132 10.25 10.31 4.96
N PRO A 133 9.85 10.69 3.74
CA PRO A 133 8.77 10.01 3.05
C PRO A 133 9.12 8.52 2.88
N VAL A 134 8.19 7.64 3.20
CA VAL A 134 8.30 6.20 2.97
C VAL A 134 7.22 5.75 1.98
N ARG A 135 7.59 4.88 1.04
CA ARG A 135 6.67 4.26 0.10
C ARG A 135 6.75 2.74 0.16
N TRP A 136 5.72 2.15 0.75
CA TRP A 136 5.47 0.72 0.79
C TRP A 136 4.97 0.19 -0.56
N LEU A 137 5.62 -0.87 -1.06
CA LEU A 137 5.37 -1.56 -2.31
C LEU A 137 5.04 -3.03 -2.03
N LEU A 138 3.86 -3.48 -2.45
CA LEU A 138 3.30 -4.76 -1.99
C LEU A 138 3.57 -5.92 -2.95
N GLY A 139 4.17 -6.99 -2.45
CA GLY A 139 4.31 -8.26 -3.15
C GLY A 139 3.00 -9.06 -3.19
N ARG A 140 3.03 -10.20 -3.89
CA ARG A 140 1.83 -10.94 -4.33
C ARG A 140 0.84 -11.30 -3.23
N LYS A 141 1.33 -11.68 -2.05
CA LYS A 141 0.46 -12.09 -0.92
C LYS A 141 -0.34 -10.94 -0.32
N LEU A 142 0.02 -9.69 -0.63
CA LEU A 142 -0.60 -8.49 -0.08
C LEU A 142 -1.39 -7.69 -1.11
N TRP A 143 -1.45 -8.14 -2.37
CA TRP A 143 -2.25 -7.49 -3.40
C TRP A 143 -3.73 -7.39 -3.02
N LEU A 144 -4.38 -6.35 -3.53
CA LEU A 144 -5.81 -6.16 -3.33
C LEU A 144 -6.60 -7.31 -3.96
N ASN A 145 -7.48 -7.87 -3.16
CA ASN A 145 -8.46 -8.86 -3.59
C ASN A 145 -9.87 -8.25 -3.44
N THR A 146 -10.90 -9.10 -3.34
CA THR A 146 -12.31 -8.71 -3.20
C THR A 146 -12.55 -7.76 -2.02
N HIS A 147 -11.79 -7.88 -0.93
CA HIS A 147 -11.96 -7.09 0.30
C HIS A 147 -10.63 -6.50 0.78
N LEU A 148 -10.69 -5.31 1.38
CA LEU A 148 -9.56 -4.70 2.07
C LEU A 148 -9.42 -5.29 3.47
N THR A 149 -8.27 -5.91 3.75
CA THR A 149 -7.91 -6.34 5.11
C THR A 149 -7.55 -5.13 6.00
N ALA A 150 -7.60 -5.33 7.32
CA ALA A 150 -7.15 -4.32 8.28
C ALA A 150 -5.71 -3.87 8.03
N LEU A 151 -4.83 -4.81 7.64
CA LEU A 151 -3.44 -4.53 7.26
C LEU A 151 -3.35 -3.73 5.96
N GLN A 152 -4.07 -4.13 4.90
CA GLN A 152 -4.06 -3.41 3.62
C GLN A 152 -4.52 -1.96 3.75
N LYS A 153 -5.47 -1.68 4.65
CA LYS A 153 -5.88 -0.29 4.94
C LYS A 153 -4.71 0.55 5.45
N GLN A 154 -3.73 -0.02 6.15
CA GLN A 154 -2.56 0.72 6.63
C GLN A 154 -1.51 1.00 5.53
N PHE A 155 -1.63 0.37 4.36
CA PHE A 155 -0.80 0.65 3.19
C PHE A 155 -1.43 1.67 2.23
N LEU A 156 -2.66 2.12 2.50
CA LEU A 156 -3.34 3.11 1.66
C LEU A 156 -2.76 4.50 1.87
N TYR A 157 -2.44 5.14 0.75
CA TYR A 157 -2.16 6.56 0.64
C TYR A 157 -3.42 7.29 0.16
N PHE A 158 -3.39 8.62 0.22
CA PHE A 158 -4.47 9.46 -0.28
C PHE A 158 -3.93 10.69 -0.99
N SER A 159 -4.49 11.01 -2.16
CA SER A 159 -4.31 12.33 -2.79
C SER A 159 -5.63 12.82 -3.34
N SER A 160 -5.75 14.14 -3.54
CA SER A 160 -6.99 14.73 -4.05
C SER A 160 -7.31 14.31 -5.50
N SER A 161 -6.29 13.97 -6.29
CA SER A 161 -6.44 13.49 -7.67
C SER A 161 -6.69 11.99 -7.76
N LEU A 162 -5.99 11.16 -6.98
CA LEU A 162 -6.09 9.69 -7.09
C LEU A 162 -7.08 9.07 -6.10
N GLY A 163 -7.50 9.80 -5.06
CA GLY A 163 -8.21 9.20 -3.93
C GLY A 163 -7.34 8.20 -3.17
N PHE A 164 -8.00 7.22 -2.54
CA PHE A 164 -7.30 6.12 -1.89
C PHE A 164 -6.54 5.30 -2.93
N HIS A 165 -5.26 5.06 -2.68
CA HIS A 165 -4.41 4.32 -3.59
C HIS A 165 -3.30 3.53 -2.86
N LEU A 166 -2.77 2.50 -3.51
CA LEU A 166 -1.60 1.75 -3.06
C LEU A 166 -0.78 1.21 -4.24
N TRP A 167 0.40 0.69 -3.91
CA TRP A 167 1.38 0.20 -4.87
C TRP A 167 1.56 -1.31 -4.75
N GLU A 168 1.50 -2.01 -5.87
CA GLU A 168 1.77 -3.44 -5.97
C GLU A 168 2.96 -3.68 -6.90
N LEU A 169 3.76 -4.68 -6.58
CA LEU A 169 4.84 -5.18 -7.41
C LEU A 169 4.51 -6.58 -7.90
N ASP A 170 4.72 -6.81 -9.19
CA ASP A 170 4.64 -8.13 -9.81
C ASP A 170 6.00 -8.56 -10.33
N ALA A 171 6.65 -9.45 -9.57
CA ALA A 171 7.95 -9.99 -9.92
C ALA A 171 7.92 -10.81 -11.22
N ALA A 172 6.83 -11.55 -11.43
CA ALA A 172 6.66 -12.47 -12.56
C ALA A 172 6.36 -11.71 -13.85
N ALA A 173 5.46 -10.73 -13.80
CA ALA A 173 5.13 -9.89 -14.94
C ALA A 173 6.10 -8.71 -15.15
N ASN A 174 7.03 -8.50 -14.22
CA ASN A 174 7.95 -7.36 -14.18
C ASN A 174 7.24 -5.99 -14.15
N LEU A 175 6.19 -5.85 -13.33
CA LEU A 175 5.36 -4.65 -13.30
C LEU A 175 5.36 -3.96 -11.93
N LEU A 176 5.34 -2.64 -11.96
CA LEU A 176 4.78 -1.82 -10.87
C LEU A 176 3.32 -1.52 -11.22
N ARG A 177 2.42 -1.64 -10.25
CA ARG A 177 0.99 -1.33 -10.40
C ARG A 177 0.54 -0.32 -9.37
N LEU A 178 -0.16 0.70 -9.83
CA LEU A 178 -0.89 1.64 -8.99
C LEU A 178 -2.36 1.24 -8.99
N LYS A 179 -2.88 0.85 -7.83
CA LYS A 179 -4.32 0.70 -7.58
C LYS A 179 -4.82 2.01 -7.01
N TYR A 180 -5.76 2.67 -7.67
CA TYR A 180 -6.20 4.01 -7.29
C TYR A 180 -7.70 4.20 -7.46
N LEU A 181 -8.18 5.31 -6.93
CA LEU A 181 -9.60 5.64 -6.80
C LEU A 181 -10.37 4.51 -6.10
N ILE A 182 -9.79 3.97 -5.03
CA ILE A 182 -10.31 2.80 -4.32
C ILE A 182 -11.58 3.16 -3.54
N HIS A 183 -12.64 2.37 -3.76
CA HIS A 183 -13.93 2.46 -3.06
C HIS A 183 -14.41 1.08 -2.60
N GLU A 184 -15.20 1.05 -1.53
CA GLU A 184 -15.85 -0.16 -1.00
C GLU A 184 -17.37 -0.11 -1.21
N ASP A 185 -18.00 -1.22 -1.58
CA ASP A 185 -19.45 -1.34 -1.57
C ASP A 185 -20.01 -1.49 -0.13
N LEU A 186 -21.34 -1.56 0.01
CA LEU A 186 -22.00 -1.72 1.31
C LEU A 186 -21.62 -3.00 2.06
N PHE A 187 -21.05 -4.00 1.39
CA PHE A 187 -20.58 -5.27 1.94
C PHE A 187 -19.04 -5.36 1.96
N GLY A 188 -18.35 -4.26 1.68
CA GLY A 188 -16.88 -4.18 1.72
C GLY A 188 -16.19 -4.71 0.46
N LYS A 189 -16.93 -5.00 -0.62
CA LYS A 189 -16.32 -5.36 -1.90
C LYS A 189 -15.57 -4.15 -2.45
N VAL A 190 -14.34 -4.35 -2.88
CA VAL A 190 -13.46 -3.29 -3.35
C VAL A 190 -13.62 -3.08 -4.85
N SER A 191 -13.50 -1.82 -5.29
CA SER A 191 -13.33 -1.43 -6.68
C SER A 191 -12.30 -0.32 -6.80
N TYR A 192 -11.61 -0.28 -7.92
CA TYR A 192 -10.53 0.66 -8.20
C TYR A 192 -10.23 0.73 -9.70
N LEU A 193 -9.44 1.73 -10.09
CA LEU A 193 -8.71 1.78 -11.34
C LEU A 193 -7.30 1.19 -11.15
N THR A 194 -6.69 0.73 -12.23
CA THR A 194 -5.30 0.23 -12.23
C THR A 194 -4.50 0.95 -13.31
N LYS A 195 -3.31 1.41 -12.96
CA LYS A 195 -2.27 1.84 -13.91
C LYS A 195 -1.04 0.98 -13.71
N THR A 196 -0.35 0.63 -14.78
CA THR A 196 0.81 -0.26 -14.74
C THR A 196 1.95 0.31 -15.55
N ILE A 197 3.18 0.02 -15.12
CA ILE A 197 4.40 0.29 -15.87
C ILE A 197 5.36 -0.88 -15.68
N SER A 198 6.13 -1.23 -16.72
CA SER A 198 7.20 -2.21 -16.57
C SER A 198 8.33 -1.64 -15.71
N LEU A 199 8.92 -2.49 -14.86
CA LEU A 199 10.09 -2.15 -14.05
C LEU A 199 11.33 -1.85 -14.90
N ASP A 200 11.33 -2.19 -16.19
CA ASP A 200 12.42 -1.85 -17.11
C ASP A 200 12.38 -0.40 -17.60
N HIS A 201 11.27 0.29 -17.37
CA HIS A 201 11.06 1.70 -17.75
C HIS A 201 11.28 2.65 -16.57
N ASN A 202 11.13 3.95 -16.81
CA ASN A 202 11.26 4.98 -15.77
C ASN A 202 10.05 4.98 -14.81
N ILE A 203 10.12 4.14 -13.77
CA ILE A 203 9.03 4.01 -12.79
C ILE A 203 8.78 5.28 -11.95
N MET A 204 9.72 6.23 -11.94
CA MET A 204 9.55 7.49 -11.22
C MET A 204 8.41 8.34 -11.75
N GLU A 205 8.08 8.23 -13.05
CA GLU A 205 6.89 8.86 -13.62
C GLU A 205 5.62 8.43 -12.89
N MET A 206 5.54 7.15 -12.51
CA MET A 206 4.38 6.64 -11.81
C MET A 206 4.32 7.17 -10.37
N PHE A 207 5.46 7.22 -9.67
CA PHE A 207 5.54 7.79 -8.32
C PHE A 207 5.22 9.29 -8.25
N ARG A 208 5.32 10.02 -9.36
CA ARG A 208 4.95 11.44 -9.47
C ARG A 208 3.43 11.65 -9.66
N LEU A 209 2.67 10.63 -10.10
CA LEU A 209 1.22 10.76 -10.36
C LEU A 209 0.38 11.32 -9.21
N PRO A 210 0.58 10.93 -7.93
CA PRO A 210 -0.22 11.47 -6.83
C PRO A 210 -0.10 13.00 -6.66
N TYR A 211 0.96 13.60 -7.19
CA TYR A 211 1.29 15.02 -7.07
C TYR A 211 0.90 15.84 -8.31
N GLN A 212 0.44 15.19 -9.39
CA GLN A 212 -0.06 15.87 -10.59
C GLN A 212 -1.47 16.42 -10.29
N GLN A 213 -1.57 17.75 -10.13
CA GLN A 213 -2.77 18.38 -9.57
C GLN A 213 -3.94 18.53 -10.56
N GLU A 214 -3.70 18.42 -11.86
CA GLU A 214 -4.70 18.76 -12.88
C GLU A 214 -5.54 17.58 -13.33
N ILE A 215 -5.05 16.34 -13.16
CA ILE A 215 -5.72 15.16 -13.68
C ILE A 215 -6.78 14.68 -12.70
N LEU A 216 -8.02 14.56 -13.19
CA LEU A 216 -9.14 13.96 -12.47
C LEU A 216 -9.55 12.67 -13.19
N TYR A 217 -9.81 11.65 -12.39
CA TYR A 217 -10.26 10.33 -12.82
C TYR A 217 -11.68 10.07 -12.34
N SER A 218 -12.37 9.20 -13.09
CA SER A 218 -13.65 8.64 -12.68
C SER A 218 -13.88 7.26 -13.27
N TYR A 219 -14.76 6.48 -12.65
CA TYR A 219 -15.33 5.27 -13.25
C TYR A 219 -16.75 5.02 -12.77
N GLN A 220 -17.51 4.25 -13.54
CA GLN A 220 -18.90 3.94 -13.25
C GLN A 220 -19.08 2.57 -12.61
N LYS A 221 -20.09 2.47 -11.76
CA LYS A 221 -20.61 1.20 -11.22
C LYS A 221 -22.11 1.14 -11.39
N LYS A 222 -22.60 -0.02 -11.84
CA LYS A 222 -24.03 -0.33 -11.78
C LYS A 222 -24.44 -0.58 -10.33
N MET A 223 -25.58 -0.04 -9.91
CA MET A 223 -26.12 -0.27 -8.58
C MET A 223 -26.71 -1.68 -8.45
N THR A 224 -26.53 -2.28 -7.28
CA THR A 224 -27.14 -3.58 -6.97
C THR A 224 -28.63 -3.37 -6.77
N VAL A 225 -29.46 -3.97 -7.63
CA VAL A 225 -30.93 -3.87 -7.56
C VAL A 225 -31.57 -4.77 -6.48
N ASN A 226 -30.99 -5.95 -6.22
CA ASN A 226 -31.49 -6.93 -5.25
C ASN A 226 -30.87 -6.77 -3.86
N LEU A 227 -30.75 -5.54 -3.37
CA LEU A 227 -30.03 -5.26 -2.13
C LEU A 227 -30.75 -5.82 -0.90
N SER A 228 -32.08 -5.72 -0.83
CA SER A 228 -32.86 -6.22 0.31
C SER A 228 -32.66 -7.71 0.56
N LYS A 229 -32.57 -8.54 -0.50
CA LYS A 229 -32.24 -9.98 -0.38
C LYS A 229 -30.84 -10.21 0.20
N ARG A 230 -29.84 -9.41 -0.21
CA ARG A 230 -28.48 -9.49 0.35
C ARG A 230 -28.45 -9.06 1.83
N ILE A 231 -29.19 -8.01 2.19
CA ILE A 231 -29.31 -7.53 3.56
C ILE A 231 -30.00 -8.59 4.43
N GLN A 232 -31.11 -9.15 3.96
CA GLN A 232 -31.84 -10.22 4.66
C GLN A 232 -30.92 -11.42 4.95
N ARG A 233 -30.18 -11.91 3.94
CA ARG A 233 -29.20 -13.00 4.13
C ARG A 233 -28.12 -12.62 5.16
N ALA A 234 -27.64 -11.38 5.14
CA ALA A 234 -26.65 -10.93 6.11
C ALA A 234 -27.21 -10.82 7.54
N LEU A 235 -28.47 -10.43 7.70
CA LEU A 235 -29.15 -10.41 8.99
C LEU A 235 -29.38 -11.82 9.53
N LEU A 236 -29.84 -12.75 8.70
CA LEU A 236 -29.99 -14.18 9.05
C LEU A 236 -28.66 -14.80 9.46
N ALA A 237 -27.57 -14.47 8.73
CA ALA A 237 -26.21 -14.88 9.07
C ALA A 237 -25.61 -14.11 10.27
N ARG A 238 -26.40 -13.28 10.97
CA ARG A 238 -26.01 -12.47 12.14
C ARG A 238 -24.79 -11.58 11.88
N HIS A 239 -24.65 -11.06 10.66
CA HIS A 239 -23.50 -10.24 10.28
C HIS A 239 -23.44 -8.94 11.14
N PRO A 240 -22.37 -8.70 11.93
CA PRO A 240 -22.36 -7.65 12.96
C PRO A 240 -22.69 -6.24 12.45
N LYS A 241 -22.14 -5.86 11.29
CA LYS A 241 -22.42 -4.56 10.65
C LYS A 241 -23.90 -4.35 10.35
N TRP A 242 -24.59 -5.39 9.87
CA TRP A 242 -25.98 -5.28 9.45
C TRP A 242 -26.93 -5.37 10.64
N LEU A 243 -26.60 -6.18 11.66
CA LEU A 243 -27.32 -6.18 12.94
C LEU A 243 -27.31 -4.79 13.60
N ARG A 244 -26.14 -4.16 13.74
CA ARG A 244 -26.04 -2.80 14.30
C ARG A 244 -26.82 -1.76 13.48
N ARG A 245 -26.89 -1.93 12.16
CA ARG A 245 -27.70 -1.05 11.30
C ARG A 245 -29.19 -1.30 11.48
N GLN A 246 -29.61 -2.55 11.62
CA GLN A 246 -30.99 -2.93 11.86
C GLN A 246 -31.46 -2.43 13.23
N GLU A 247 -30.63 -2.57 14.27
CA GLU A 247 -30.89 -2.03 15.60
C GLU A 247 -31.14 -0.52 15.56
N LYS A 248 -30.26 0.23 14.88
CA LYS A 248 -30.46 1.68 14.68
C LYS A 248 -31.73 2.01 13.90
N ALA A 249 -32.09 1.19 12.92
CA ALA A 249 -33.33 1.35 12.17
C ALA A 249 -34.55 1.14 13.09
N TYR A 250 -34.54 0.10 13.92
CA TYR A 250 -35.62 -0.17 14.89
C TYR A 250 -35.78 0.93 15.92
N LEU A 251 -34.67 1.45 16.47
CA LEU A 251 -34.70 2.61 17.37
C LEU A 251 -35.26 3.87 16.69
N SER A 252 -35.21 3.92 15.36
CA SER A 252 -35.78 5.01 14.55
C SER A 252 -37.18 4.67 14.01
N GLY A 253 -37.79 3.56 14.44
CA GLY A 253 -39.15 3.17 14.07
C GLY A 253 -39.32 2.48 12.70
N TYR A 254 -38.24 2.01 12.06
CA TYR A 254 -38.35 1.33 10.75
C TYR A 254 -37.48 0.08 10.63
N ASN A 255 -37.74 -0.73 9.59
CA ASN A 255 -36.97 -1.93 9.28
C ASN A 255 -36.15 -1.73 7.99
N LEU A 256 -34.87 -2.09 7.96
CA LEU A 256 -34.04 -1.97 6.76
C LEU A 256 -34.61 -2.70 5.54
N LEU A 257 -35.35 -3.80 5.74
CA LEU A 257 -35.94 -4.58 4.66
C LEU A 257 -37.16 -3.90 4.01
N MET A 258 -37.73 -2.88 4.66
CA MET A 258 -38.81 -2.06 4.11
C MET A 258 -38.28 -0.91 3.25
N LEU A 259 -36.98 -0.63 3.30
CA LEU A 259 -36.38 0.43 2.51
C LEU A 259 -36.20 0.00 1.05
N THR A 260 -36.46 0.92 0.13
CA THR A 260 -36.14 0.75 -1.29
C THR A 260 -34.62 0.74 -1.50
N THR A 261 -34.15 0.15 -2.61
CA THR A 261 -32.73 0.14 -2.97
C THR A 261 -32.12 1.55 -3.01
N ASP A 262 -32.91 2.56 -3.37
CA ASP A 262 -32.51 3.96 -3.44
C ASP A 262 -32.18 4.59 -2.09
N ALA A 263 -32.74 4.06 -1.00
CA ALA A 263 -32.41 4.50 0.36
C ALA A 263 -30.96 4.15 0.75
N PHE A 264 -30.35 3.20 0.03
CA PHE A 264 -28.97 2.77 0.26
C PHE A 264 -27.96 3.46 -0.66
N TYR A 265 -28.41 4.37 -1.53
CA TYR A 265 -27.55 5.17 -2.40
C TYR A 265 -26.79 6.25 -1.59
N PRO A 266 -25.50 6.50 -1.86
CA PRO A 266 -24.62 5.74 -2.75
C PRO A 266 -24.22 4.38 -2.15
N GLN A 267 -24.12 3.35 -3.02
CA GLN A 267 -23.74 2.00 -2.58
C GLN A 267 -22.22 1.82 -2.49
N TRP A 268 -21.46 2.49 -3.38
CA TRP A 268 -20.00 2.53 -3.32
C TRP A 268 -19.55 3.76 -2.56
N ARG A 269 -18.64 3.61 -1.62
CA ARG A 269 -18.28 4.64 -0.66
C ARG A 269 -16.76 4.73 -0.51
N PRO A 270 -16.23 5.89 -0.11
CA PRO A 270 -14.82 6.03 0.22
C PRO A 270 -14.44 5.04 1.31
N VAL A 271 -13.21 4.52 1.24
CA VAL A 271 -12.69 3.59 2.24
C VAL A 271 -12.76 4.21 3.63
N GLN A 272 -13.17 3.41 4.62
CA GLN A 272 -13.19 3.79 6.03
C GLN A 272 -12.36 2.80 6.86
N SER A 273 -11.72 3.31 7.90
CA SER A 273 -10.93 2.52 8.84
C SER A 273 -11.19 3.00 10.27
N SER A 274 -11.56 2.08 11.16
CA SER A 274 -11.76 2.38 12.59
C SER A 274 -10.44 2.61 13.33
N SER A 275 -9.34 2.03 12.83
CA SER A 275 -7.99 2.16 13.40
C SER A 275 -7.15 3.25 12.71
N GLY A 276 -7.79 4.08 11.87
CA GLY A 276 -7.13 5.08 11.04
C GLY A 276 -6.32 4.48 9.89
N PHE A 277 -5.50 5.32 9.26
CA PHE A 277 -4.63 4.98 8.15
C PHE A 277 -3.20 5.42 8.48
N CYS A 278 -2.23 4.52 8.36
CA CYS A 278 -0.86 4.81 8.75
C CYS A 278 -0.16 5.85 7.84
N GLN A 279 -0.46 5.85 6.54
CA GLN A 279 0.22 6.72 5.57
C GLN A 279 -0.49 8.06 5.32
N ILE A 280 -1.63 8.32 5.98
CA ILE A 280 -2.48 9.48 5.70
C ILE A 280 -2.55 10.35 6.95
N GLU A 281 -1.83 11.47 6.91
CA GLU A 281 -1.83 12.49 7.97
C GLU A 281 -2.93 13.55 7.75
N GLY A 282 -3.36 13.74 6.50
CA GLY A 282 -4.33 14.76 6.12
C GLY A 282 -5.77 14.47 6.57
N ASN A 283 -6.52 15.55 6.83
CA ASN A 283 -7.93 15.45 7.20
C ASN A 283 -8.80 15.01 6.00
N LEU A 284 -9.38 13.81 6.08
CA LEU A 284 -10.27 13.26 5.06
C LEU A 284 -11.72 13.75 5.18
N ARG A 285 -12.07 14.46 6.26
CA ARG A 285 -13.44 14.92 6.53
C ARG A 285 -14.05 15.76 5.40
N PRO A 286 -13.35 16.77 4.82
CA PRO A 286 -13.91 17.55 3.72
C PRO A 286 -14.30 16.69 2.52
N TYR A 287 -13.44 15.73 2.16
CA TYR A 287 -13.76 14.77 1.09
C TYR A 287 -15.01 13.95 1.42
N TYR A 288 -15.09 13.38 2.62
CA TYR A 288 -16.24 12.57 3.02
C TYR A 288 -17.55 13.36 3.09
N GLU A 289 -17.50 14.62 3.50
CA GLU A 289 -18.67 15.51 3.54
C GLU A 289 -19.13 15.88 2.14
N SER A 290 -18.23 16.39 1.29
CA SER A 290 -18.58 16.75 -0.09
C SER A 290 -19.04 15.54 -0.91
N PHE A 291 -18.47 14.34 -0.67
CA PHE A 291 -18.95 13.09 -1.26
C PHE A 291 -20.41 12.82 -0.89
N LYS A 292 -20.78 12.95 0.39
CA LYS A 292 -22.16 12.75 0.85
C LYS A 292 -23.11 13.79 0.27
N VAL A 293 -22.72 15.06 0.27
CA VAL A 293 -23.52 16.16 -0.27
C VAL A 293 -23.78 15.96 -1.77
N TYR A 294 -22.77 15.57 -2.52
CA TYR A 294 -22.87 15.29 -3.95
C TYR A 294 -23.95 14.22 -4.23
N TYR A 295 -23.82 13.02 -3.64
CA TYR A 295 -24.75 11.93 -3.93
C TYR A 295 -26.13 12.06 -3.29
N LYS A 296 -26.31 12.94 -2.29
CA LYS A 296 -27.65 13.28 -1.79
C LYS A 296 -28.49 13.98 -2.86
N LYS A 297 -27.85 14.72 -3.78
CA LYS A 297 -28.50 15.50 -4.85
C LYS A 297 -28.60 14.74 -6.18
N GLU A 298 -27.97 13.58 -6.30
CA GLU A 298 -27.94 12.80 -7.53
C GLU A 298 -29.32 12.19 -7.83
N LYS A 299 -29.84 12.46 -9.03
CA LYS A 299 -31.17 11.99 -9.46
C LYS A 299 -31.12 10.57 -10.00
N ASP A 300 -30.09 10.23 -10.77
CA ASP A 300 -29.91 8.88 -11.31
C ASP A 300 -29.22 7.98 -10.27
N LYS A 301 -29.99 7.03 -9.74
CA LYS A 301 -29.52 6.03 -8.78
C LYS A 301 -29.32 4.64 -9.39
N LYS A 302 -29.42 4.49 -10.71
CA LYS A 302 -29.15 3.22 -11.40
C LYS A 302 -27.66 3.00 -11.60
N VAL A 303 -26.92 4.08 -11.86
CA VAL A 303 -25.46 4.09 -12.05
C VAL A 303 -24.84 5.09 -11.09
N GLN A 304 -23.71 4.73 -10.50
CA GLN A 304 -22.90 5.62 -9.67
C GLN A 304 -21.57 5.89 -10.37
N THR A 305 -21.36 7.13 -10.80
CA THR A 305 -20.06 7.59 -11.28
C THR A 305 -19.22 8.03 -10.10
N LEU A 306 -18.11 7.36 -9.83
CA LEU A 306 -17.16 7.67 -8.76
C LEU A 306 -16.07 8.57 -9.32
N PHE A 307 -15.84 9.72 -8.70
CA PHE A 307 -14.89 10.73 -9.14
C PHE A 307 -13.72 10.86 -8.16
N SER A 308 -12.66 11.50 -8.62
CA SER A 308 -11.54 11.91 -7.78
C SER A 308 -11.99 12.84 -6.64
N PRO A 309 -11.39 12.79 -5.43
CA PRO A 309 -11.80 13.62 -4.30
C PRO A 309 -11.91 15.12 -4.61
N LYS A 310 -10.95 15.66 -5.38
CA LYS A 310 -10.90 17.08 -5.79
C LYS A 310 -12.17 17.50 -6.54
N TYR A 311 -12.80 16.59 -7.29
CA TYR A 311 -14.04 16.87 -8.00
C TYR A 311 -15.18 17.20 -7.03
N TYR A 312 -15.37 16.38 -6.00
CA TYR A 312 -16.45 16.58 -5.02
C TYR A 312 -16.26 17.89 -4.24
N VAL A 313 -15.03 18.17 -3.80
CA VAL A 313 -14.72 19.39 -3.04
C VAL A 313 -14.97 20.64 -3.90
N LYS A 314 -14.50 20.66 -5.15
CA LYS A 314 -14.76 21.78 -6.09
C LYS A 314 -16.25 22.01 -6.33
N MET A 315 -17.00 20.93 -6.55
CA MET A 315 -18.44 21.01 -6.77
C MET A 315 -19.20 21.50 -5.54
N ASP A 316 -18.71 21.24 -4.34
CA ASP A 316 -19.32 21.73 -3.10
C ASP A 316 -18.98 23.22 -2.87
N SER A 317 -17.73 23.64 -3.13
CA SER A 317 -17.29 25.04 -3.01
C SER A 317 -17.95 25.97 -4.02
N ASN A 318 -18.12 25.56 -5.27
CA ASN A 318 -18.77 26.39 -6.30
C ASN A 318 -20.29 26.53 -6.11
N ARG A 319 -20.85 25.89 -5.08
CA ARG A 319 -22.29 25.85 -4.79
C ARG A 319 -22.65 26.50 -3.45
N LYS A 320 -21.69 27.12 -2.77
CA LYS A 320 -21.88 27.98 -1.59
C LYS A 320 -21.70 29.42 -2.00
#